data_AF-Q04326-F1
#
_entry.id   AF-Q04326-F1
#
_cell.length_a   1.000
_cell.length_b   1.000
_cell.length_c   1.000
_cell.angle_alpha   90.00
_cell.angle_beta   90.00
_cell.angle_gamma   90.00
#
_symmetry.space_group_name_H-M   'P 1'
#
loop_
_entity.id
_entity.type
_entity.pdbx_description
1 polymer ?
#
loop_
_entity_poly.entity_id
_entity_poly.type
_entity_poly.pdbx_seq_one_letter_code
_entity_poly.pdbx_strand_id
1 'polypeptide(L)'
;MEAIDFFLFYEVMARLVDLCDQLSGELAPVHVPRVLTVAGSDSSGGAGIEADVKTITAHKCYAVTCITALTAQNSLGVHNVTTTPAETVEKVLVAIADDQIALDAIKLGMLPDETLSVITPFLAARAARTPIVLDPVFVAKNGDRLSSVGALKKAVELFQHAALITPNSREVEVLLAVLRSSDPSVEEITITTADDFYTAARLLGSRFKVDVLFKGGLVPVNENLAVDPENPVYILNVLYEHRSEKLTVFRSNHIDSPNLHGTGCTLSSAVACYLARGASLATAVENAIGFVNEAIRHAEVKPNGPLNHTWAIKRPHEVRKDAGLLSFLMNHEKSSHTGKVHSSPVCAAGNGRHAAGGKNSIISLNRTTATCRPTTACT
;
A
#
# COMPACT_ATOMS: atom_id res chain seq x y z
N MET A 1 -24.13 -11.81 14.58
CA MET A 1 -23.23 -11.27 15.65
C MET A 1 -21.83 -11.74 15.29
N GLU A 2 -21.20 -11.15 14.27
CA GLU A 2 -20.16 -11.87 13.50
C GLU A 2 -18.96 -11.03 12.99
N ALA A 3 -18.89 -9.72 13.25
CA ALA A 3 -17.84 -8.89 12.68
C ALA A 3 -16.52 -8.83 13.49
N ILE A 4 -16.54 -9.24 14.77
CA ILE A 4 -15.42 -9.01 15.71
C ILE A 4 -14.42 -10.19 15.71
N ASP A 5 -14.87 -11.41 15.41
CA ASP A 5 -14.05 -12.62 15.53
C ASP A 5 -12.95 -12.71 14.45
N PHE A 6 -13.26 -12.28 13.22
CA PHE A 6 -12.37 -12.47 12.07
C PHE A 6 -11.04 -11.72 12.18
N PHE A 7 -11.05 -10.52 12.77
CA PHE A 7 -9.82 -9.75 13.03
C PHE A 7 -8.96 -10.40 14.12
N LEU A 8 -9.59 -10.90 15.19
CA LEU A 8 -8.89 -11.61 16.26
C LEU A 8 -8.29 -12.93 15.76
N PHE A 9 -9.04 -13.68 14.94
CA PHE A 9 -8.55 -14.88 14.28
C PHE A 9 -7.35 -14.59 13.38
N TYR A 10 -7.40 -13.52 12.56
CA TYR A 10 -6.27 -13.13 11.71
C TYR A 10 -5.03 -12.73 12.53
N GLU A 11 -5.19 -11.95 13.60
CA GLU A 11 -4.09 -11.63 14.51
C GLU A 11 -3.48 -12.87 15.18
N VAL A 12 -4.30 -13.83 15.63
CA VAL A 12 -3.83 -15.08 16.23
C VAL A 12 -3.09 -15.93 15.21
N MET A 13 -3.62 -16.09 14.00
CA MET A 13 -2.96 -16.86 12.93
C MET A 13 -1.64 -16.21 12.48
N ALA A 14 -1.59 -14.88 12.33
CA ALA A 14 -0.36 -14.16 12.01
C ALA A 14 0.71 -14.32 13.10
N ARG A 15 0.32 -14.30 14.38
CA ARG A 15 1.22 -14.57 15.52
C ARG A 15 1.70 -16.02 15.56
N LEU A 16 0.86 -16.98 15.17
CA LEU A 16 1.24 -18.39 15.06
C LEU A 16 2.23 -18.63 13.92
N VAL A 17 2.08 -17.95 12.77
CA VAL A 17 3.08 -18.01 11.67
C VAL A 17 4.40 -17.38 12.10
N ASP A 18 4.40 -16.17 12.67
CA ASP A 18 5.61 -15.53 13.21
C ASP A 18 6.32 -16.42 14.25
N LEU A 19 5.56 -17.17 15.05
CA LEU A 19 6.09 -18.09 16.06
C LEU A 19 6.63 -19.38 15.43
N CYS A 20 5.96 -19.94 14.42
CA CYS A 20 6.47 -21.09 13.67
C CYS A 20 7.79 -20.75 12.96
N ASP A 21 7.88 -19.59 12.31
CA ASP A 21 9.12 -19.11 11.68
C ASP A 21 10.26 -19.03 12.74
N GLN A 22 9.99 -18.41 13.90
CA GLN A 22 10.95 -18.30 15.00
C GLN A 22 11.37 -19.64 15.63
N LEU A 23 10.44 -20.62 15.73
CA LEU A 23 10.72 -21.95 16.27
C LEU A 23 11.37 -22.90 15.24
N SER A 24 11.22 -22.63 13.94
CA SER A 24 11.87 -23.36 12.85
C SER A 24 13.35 -22.98 12.63
N GLY A 25 13.89 -22.11 13.49
CA GLY A 25 15.14 -21.38 13.27
C GLY A 25 16.41 -22.22 13.23
N GLU A 26 16.74 -22.76 12.06
CA GLU A 26 18.12 -22.66 11.59
C GLU A 26 18.44 -21.18 11.32
N LEU A 27 19.48 -20.64 11.98
CA LEU A 27 19.95 -19.26 11.79
C LEU A 27 20.77 -19.11 10.48
N ALA A 28 20.23 -19.65 9.38
CA ALA A 28 20.80 -19.52 8.05
C ALA A 28 20.65 -18.09 7.51
N PRO A 29 21.63 -17.55 6.75
CA PRO A 29 21.50 -16.27 6.10
C PRO A 29 20.37 -16.28 5.05
N VAL A 30 19.25 -15.63 5.36
CA VAL A 30 18.15 -15.43 4.40
C VAL A 30 18.58 -14.44 3.32
N HIS A 31 18.43 -14.81 2.04
CA HIS A 31 18.61 -13.85 0.93
C HIS A 31 17.51 -12.78 1.02
N VAL A 32 17.91 -11.57 1.41
CA VAL A 32 17.04 -10.39 1.41
C VAL A 32 17.03 -9.83 -0.02
N PRO A 33 15.88 -9.80 -0.72
CA PRO A 33 15.83 -9.31 -2.09
C PRO A 33 16.20 -7.83 -2.18
N ARG A 34 17.07 -7.48 -3.13
CA ARG A 34 17.64 -6.14 -3.30
C ARG A 34 16.86 -5.39 -4.37
N VAL A 35 16.26 -4.26 -3.98
CA VAL A 35 15.47 -3.41 -4.87
C VAL A 35 16.18 -2.07 -5.02
N LEU A 36 16.62 -1.76 -6.24
CA LEU A 36 17.15 -0.44 -6.57
C LEU A 36 15.99 0.53 -6.87
N THR A 37 15.94 1.66 -6.20
CA THR A 37 15.15 2.82 -6.66
C THR A 37 16.05 3.87 -7.33
N VAL A 38 15.63 4.34 -8.51
CA VAL A 38 16.22 5.46 -9.24
C VAL A 38 15.18 6.57 -9.31
N ALA A 39 15.30 7.59 -8.46
CA ALA A 39 14.27 8.61 -8.25
C ALA A 39 14.80 9.89 -7.62
N GLY A 40 14.02 10.97 -7.69
CA GLY A 40 14.25 12.19 -6.92
C GLY A 40 13.94 12.03 -5.42
N SER A 41 14.66 12.79 -4.60
CA SER A 41 14.46 12.93 -3.15
C SER A 41 13.39 13.97 -2.83
N ASP A 42 12.44 13.59 -1.98
CA ASP A 42 11.44 14.42 -1.34
C ASP A 42 11.88 14.71 0.11
N SER A 43 12.31 15.94 0.40
CA SER A 43 12.76 16.31 1.75
C SER A 43 11.67 16.24 2.84
N SER A 44 10.40 16.07 2.49
CA SER A 44 9.32 15.77 3.45
C SER A 44 9.27 14.28 3.85
N GLY A 45 9.92 13.43 3.06
CA GLY A 45 9.93 11.99 3.21
C GLY A 45 8.60 11.30 2.90
N GLY A 46 7.64 11.98 2.25
CA GLY A 46 6.31 11.44 1.97
C GLY A 46 6.20 10.70 0.64
N ALA A 47 6.92 11.16 -0.38
CA ALA A 47 7.06 10.58 -1.72
C ALA A 47 8.54 10.29 -2.01
N GLY A 48 8.93 10.28 -3.30
CA GLY A 48 10.33 10.20 -3.71
C GLY A 48 11.04 8.91 -3.30
N ILE A 49 12.37 8.98 -3.30
CA ILE A 49 13.24 7.88 -2.91
C ILE A 49 13.05 7.47 -1.43
N GLU A 50 12.55 8.39 -0.59
CA GLU A 50 12.26 8.18 0.82
C GLU A 50 11.04 7.27 1.01
N ALA A 51 9.95 7.51 0.27
CA ALA A 51 8.80 6.62 0.25
C ALA A 51 9.18 5.25 -0.33
N ASP A 52 10.06 5.21 -1.33
CA ASP A 52 10.56 3.97 -1.90
C ASP A 52 11.34 3.15 -0.86
N VAL A 53 12.36 3.74 -0.22
CA VAL A 53 13.18 3.08 0.81
C VAL A 53 12.31 2.60 1.99
N LYS A 54 11.35 3.42 2.46
CA LYS A 54 10.39 3.02 3.50
C LYS A 54 9.55 1.82 3.06
N THR A 55 9.03 1.83 1.83
CA THR A 55 8.22 0.74 1.28
C THR A 55 9.03 -0.54 1.14
N ILE A 56 10.24 -0.46 0.58
CA ILE A 56 11.15 -1.59 0.40
C ILE A 56 11.50 -2.23 1.75
N THR A 57 11.81 -1.40 2.76
CA THR A 57 12.05 -1.82 4.15
C THR A 57 10.82 -2.51 4.75
N ALA A 58 9.62 -1.95 4.58
CA ALA A 58 8.37 -2.54 5.09
C ALA A 58 8.05 -3.92 4.48
N HIS A 59 8.48 -4.18 3.23
CA HIS A 59 8.31 -5.46 2.55
C HIS A 59 9.38 -6.52 2.91
N LYS A 60 10.28 -6.21 3.87
CA LYS A 60 11.47 -7.00 4.25
C LYS A 60 12.47 -7.19 3.08
N CYS A 61 12.61 -6.18 2.23
CA CYS A 61 13.59 -6.13 1.14
C CYS A 61 14.73 -5.12 1.46
N TYR A 62 15.86 -5.21 0.77
CA TYR A 62 17.01 -4.33 0.94
C TYR A 62 16.97 -3.21 -0.11
N ALA A 63 16.96 -1.96 0.33
CA ALA A 63 16.90 -0.81 -0.57
C ALA A 63 18.29 -0.39 -1.06
N VAL A 64 18.45 -0.29 -2.38
CA VAL A 64 19.59 0.36 -3.05
C VAL A 64 19.07 1.65 -3.68
N THR A 65 19.87 2.72 -3.71
CA THR A 65 19.40 4.06 -4.07
C THR A 65 20.28 4.74 -5.10
N CYS A 66 19.67 5.33 -6.13
CA CYS A 66 20.30 6.29 -7.03
C CYS A 66 19.44 7.56 -7.09
N ILE A 67 19.92 8.64 -6.47
CA ILE A 67 19.22 9.93 -6.43
C ILE A 67 19.43 10.67 -7.76
N THR A 68 18.33 11.07 -8.40
CA THR A 68 18.35 11.79 -9.69
C THR A 68 18.13 13.29 -9.57
N ALA A 69 17.50 13.73 -8.48
CA ALA A 69 17.33 15.13 -8.11
C ALA A 69 17.10 15.25 -6.60
N LEU A 70 17.46 16.40 -6.02
CA LEU A 70 17.08 16.80 -4.66
C LEU A 70 15.99 17.88 -4.75
N THR A 71 14.90 17.70 -4.03
CA THR A 71 13.86 18.74 -3.89
C THR A 71 13.87 19.36 -2.50
N ALA A 72 13.66 20.67 -2.43
CA ALA A 72 13.25 21.33 -1.20
C ALA A 72 11.72 21.34 -1.17
N GLN A 73 11.11 20.27 -0.66
CA GLN A 73 9.67 20.04 -0.65
C GLN A 73 9.14 19.80 0.77
N ASN A 74 7.92 20.28 1.03
CA ASN A 74 7.11 19.94 2.20
C ASN A 74 5.64 19.73 1.77
N SER A 75 4.73 19.41 2.70
CA SER A 75 3.31 19.17 2.39
C SER A 75 2.55 20.39 1.83
N LEU A 76 3.18 21.58 1.80
CA LEU A 76 2.63 22.78 1.16
C LEU A 76 3.09 22.94 -0.30
N GLY A 77 4.14 22.23 -0.73
CA GLY A 77 4.63 22.24 -2.11
C GLY A 77 6.15 22.13 -2.25
N VAL A 78 6.60 22.24 -3.51
CA VAL A 78 8.02 22.31 -3.91
C VAL A 78 8.47 23.77 -3.90
N HIS A 79 9.59 24.06 -3.24
CA HIS A 79 10.21 25.38 -3.16
C HIS A 79 11.46 25.50 -4.03
N ASN A 80 12.15 24.38 -4.28
CA ASN A 80 13.29 24.29 -5.19
C ASN A 80 13.47 22.85 -5.71
N VAL A 81 14.08 22.69 -6.88
CA VAL A 81 14.56 21.42 -7.42
C VAL A 81 16.01 21.61 -7.88
N THR A 82 16.87 20.65 -7.58
CA THR A 82 18.26 20.64 -8.07
C THR A 82 18.56 19.24 -8.58
N THR A 83 18.80 19.12 -9.89
CA THR A 83 19.04 17.83 -10.54
C THR A 83 20.44 17.32 -10.20
N THR A 84 20.58 16.00 -10.10
CA THR A 84 21.87 15.35 -9.88
C THR A 84 22.58 15.26 -11.24
N PRO A 85 23.81 15.77 -11.40
CA PRO A 85 24.50 15.74 -12.68
C PRO A 85 24.60 14.33 -13.26
N ALA A 86 24.42 14.18 -14.57
CA ALA A 86 24.39 12.86 -15.23
C ALA A 86 25.67 12.04 -14.96
N GLU A 87 26.84 12.69 -14.91
CA GLU A 87 28.12 12.06 -14.54
C GLU A 87 28.12 11.50 -13.10
N THR A 88 27.39 12.13 -12.17
CA THR A 88 27.23 11.64 -10.79
C THR A 88 26.26 10.47 -10.72
N VAL A 89 25.16 10.54 -11.48
CA VAL A 89 24.21 9.40 -11.64
C VAL A 89 24.93 8.19 -12.25
N GLU A 90 25.72 8.40 -13.30
CA GLU A 90 26.56 7.37 -13.94
C GLU A 90 27.52 6.72 -12.93
N LYS A 91 28.27 7.52 -12.16
CA LYS A 91 29.19 7.01 -11.12
C LYS A 91 28.50 6.17 -10.04
N VAL A 92 27.28 6.53 -9.64
CA VAL A 92 26.48 5.73 -8.70
C VAL A 92 26.04 4.41 -9.34
N LEU A 93 25.54 4.45 -10.59
CA LEU A 93 25.11 3.26 -11.32
C LEU A 93 26.28 2.31 -11.65
N VAL A 94 27.48 2.85 -11.91
CA VAL A 94 28.72 2.08 -12.06
C VAL A 94 29.13 1.43 -10.74
N ALA A 95 29.17 2.17 -9.63
CA ALA A 95 29.50 1.59 -8.32
C ALA A 95 28.56 0.44 -7.90
N ILE A 96 27.25 0.56 -8.19
CA ILE A 96 26.25 -0.50 -7.96
C ILE A 96 26.50 -1.73 -8.87
N ALA A 97 27.08 -1.53 -10.05
CA ALA A 97 27.46 -2.62 -10.96
C ALA A 97 28.76 -3.32 -10.55
N ASP A 98 29.78 -2.55 -10.14
CA ASP A 98 31.12 -3.03 -9.84
C ASP A 98 31.18 -3.86 -8.55
N ASP A 99 30.40 -3.49 -7.53
CA ASP A 99 30.18 -4.28 -6.30
C ASP A 99 29.32 -5.55 -6.53
N GLN A 100 28.95 -5.83 -7.79
CA GLN A 100 28.17 -6.99 -8.24
C GLN A 100 26.87 -7.19 -7.45
N ILE A 101 26.24 -6.08 -7.04
CA ILE A 101 24.99 -6.09 -6.26
C ILE A 101 23.90 -6.79 -7.09
N ALA A 102 23.54 -8.00 -6.68
CA ALA A 102 22.49 -8.78 -7.31
C ALA A 102 21.12 -8.12 -7.07
N LEU A 103 20.68 -7.30 -8.02
CA LEU A 103 19.39 -6.60 -7.99
C LEU A 103 18.27 -7.55 -8.41
N ASP A 104 17.39 -7.86 -7.46
CA ASP A 104 16.21 -8.71 -7.65
C ASP A 104 15.04 -7.91 -8.28
N ALA A 105 15.01 -6.58 -8.12
CA ALA A 105 14.17 -5.67 -8.92
C ALA A 105 14.76 -4.25 -9.03
N ILE A 106 14.24 -3.47 -9.98
CA ILE A 106 14.50 -2.03 -10.12
C ILE A 106 13.17 -1.28 -10.17
N LYS A 107 13.08 -0.14 -9.49
CA LYS A 107 11.99 0.82 -9.55
C LYS A 107 12.50 2.17 -10.05
N LEU A 108 11.77 2.80 -10.97
CA LEU A 108 12.06 4.14 -11.49
C LEU A 108 10.98 5.12 -11.02
N GLY A 109 11.38 6.31 -10.60
CA GLY A 109 10.50 7.41 -10.21
C GLY A 109 10.67 8.63 -11.13
N MET A 110 10.71 9.83 -10.55
CA MET A 110 11.01 11.06 -11.28
C MET A 110 12.44 11.03 -11.85
N LEU A 111 12.58 11.12 -13.17
CA LEU A 111 13.85 11.14 -13.89
C LEU A 111 13.99 12.46 -14.67
N PRO A 112 14.94 13.34 -14.34
CA PRO A 112 15.21 14.55 -15.11
C PRO A 112 15.74 14.24 -16.53
N ASP A 113 15.38 15.10 -17.49
CA ASP A 113 15.66 15.01 -18.93
C ASP A 113 17.14 14.67 -19.25
N GLU A 114 18.09 15.15 -18.45
CA GLU A 114 19.54 14.94 -18.59
C GLU A 114 20.05 13.60 -18.03
N THR A 115 19.33 12.96 -17.11
CA THR A 115 19.73 11.69 -16.48
C THR A 115 19.42 10.47 -17.35
N LEU A 116 18.49 10.61 -18.30
CA LEU A 116 17.99 9.53 -19.15
C LEU A 116 19.11 8.83 -19.93
N SER A 117 20.09 9.57 -20.45
CA SER A 117 21.17 9.00 -21.28
C SER A 117 22.12 8.05 -20.54
N VAL A 118 22.25 8.17 -19.21
CA VAL A 118 23.07 7.26 -18.39
C VAL A 118 22.24 6.15 -17.75
N ILE A 119 20.93 6.37 -17.58
CA ILE A 119 19.99 5.37 -17.04
C ILE A 119 19.63 4.31 -18.10
N THR A 120 19.34 4.69 -19.35
CA THR A 120 18.96 3.75 -20.42
C THR A 120 19.95 2.56 -20.57
N PRO A 121 21.27 2.76 -20.74
CA PRO A 121 22.20 1.63 -20.92
C PRO A 121 22.31 0.74 -19.66
N PHE A 122 22.21 1.31 -18.46
CA PHE A 122 22.22 0.54 -17.21
C PHE A 122 21.02 -0.41 -17.09
N LEU A 123 19.85 0.03 -17.56
CA LEU A 123 18.62 -0.76 -17.62
C LEU A 123 18.65 -1.80 -18.74
N ALA A 124 19.11 -1.42 -19.94
CA ALA A 124 19.25 -2.32 -21.09
C ALA A 124 20.09 -3.56 -20.76
N ALA A 125 21.16 -3.38 -19.97
CA ALA A 125 22.02 -4.47 -19.49
C ALA A 125 21.35 -5.43 -18.47
N ARG A 126 20.19 -5.06 -17.90
CA ARG A 126 19.55 -5.77 -16.77
C ARG A 126 18.12 -6.27 -17.06
N ALA A 127 17.38 -5.63 -17.97
CA ALA A 127 15.98 -5.92 -18.26
C ALA A 127 15.67 -7.39 -18.65
N ALA A 128 16.67 -8.13 -19.14
CA ALA A 128 16.53 -9.56 -19.45
C ALA A 128 16.54 -10.50 -18.23
N ARG A 129 16.82 -9.99 -17.02
CA ARG A 129 16.95 -10.78 -15.77
C ARG A 129 16.28 -10.13 -14.55
N THR A 130 16.33 -8.80 -14.46
CA THR A 130 15.79 -8.03 -13.33
C THR A 130 14.52 -7.29 -13.77
N PRO A 131 13.35 -7.52 -13.14
CA PRO A 131 12.12 -6.79 -13.45
C PRO A 131 12.27 -5.29 -13.10
N ILE A 132 11.86 -4.44 -14.04
CA ILE A 132 11.90 -2.97 -13.93
C ILE A 132 10.46 -2.44 -13.84
N VAL A 133 10.11 -1.79 -12.74
CA VAL A 133 8.83 -1.09 -12.55
C VAL A 133 9.03 0.40 -12.74
N LEU A 134 8.30 1.01 -13.68
CA LEU A 134 8.45 2.42 -14.03
C LEU A 134 7.21 3.21 -13.58
N ASP A 135 7.42 4.21 -12.71
CA ASP A 135 6.43 5.20 -12.31
C ASP A 135 6.60 6.44 -13.20
N PRO A 136 5.72 6.70 -14.19
CA PRO A 136 5.98 7.67 -15.27
C PRO A 136 5.68 9.11 -14.81
N VAL A 137 6.42 9.59 -13.81
CA VAL A 137 6.24 10.89 -13.14
C VAL A 137 6.69 12.05 -14.05
N PHE A 138 5.90 12.32 -15.09
CA PHE A 138 6.18 13.32 -16.13
C PHE A 138 5.41 14.65 -15.93
N VAL A 139 4.47 14.67 -14.97
CA VAL A 139 3.63 15.83 -14.62
C VAL A 139 3.64 16.00 -13.11
N ALA A 140 3.83 17.23 -12.64
CA ALA A 140 3.78 17.54 -11.22
C ALA A 140 2.35 17.36 -10.68
N LYS A 141 2.21 17.07 -9.37
CA LYS A 141 0.88 17.02 -8.73
C LYS A 141 0.07 18.31 -8.87
N ASN A 142 0.74 19.45 -9.08
CA ASN A 142 0.10 20.76 -9.26
C ASN A 142 -0.32 21.06 -10.71
N GLY A 143 0.01 20.21 -11.68
CA GLY A 143 -0.37 20.35 -13.10
C GLY A 143 0.76 20.82 -14.02
N ASP A 144 1.86 21.34 -13.47
CA ASP A 144 3.04 21.73 -14.25
C ASP A 144 3.66 20.51 -14.97
N ARG A 145 4.04 20.68 -16.25
CA ARG A 145 4.78 19.66 -17.00
C ARG A 145 6.23 19.64 -16.49
N LEU A 146 6.69 18.48 -16.01
CA LEU A 146 8.06 18.34 -15.49
C LEU A 146 9.11 18.21 -16.60
N SER A 147 8.73 17.65 -17.75
CA SER A 147 9.64 17.34 -18.86
C SER A 147 9.27 18.04 -20.17
N SER A 148 10.30 18.28 -20.98
CA SER A 148 10.16 18.76 -22.35
C SER A 148 9.50 17.71 -23.28
N VAL A 149 8.91 18.15 -24.40
CA VAL A 149 8.35 17.22 -25.41
C VAL A 149 9.42 16.27 -25.97
N GLY A 150 10.68 16.73 -26.06
CA GLY A 150 11.81 15.89 -26.45
C GLY A 150 12.14 14.81 -25.43
N ALA A 151 12.06 15.11 -24.13
CA ALA A 151 12.32 14.14 -23.09
C ALA A 151 11.15 13.19 -22.82
N LEU A 152 9.90 13.60 -23.04
CA LEU A 152 8.76 12.67 -23.04
C LEU A 152 8.98 11.51 -24.04
N LYS A 153 9.57 11.79 -25.22
CA LYS A 153 9.94 10.75 -26.19
C LYS A 153 11.06 9.84 -25.66
N LYS A 154 12.15 10.42 -25.13
CA LYS A 154 13.25 9.65 -24.49
C LYS A 154 12.80 8.81 -23.28
N ALA A 155 11.86 9.30 -22.48
CA ALA A 155 11.35 8.57 -21.32
C ALA A 155 10.43 7.41 -21.73
N VAL A 156 9.70 7.56 -22.83
CA VAL A 156 8.96 6.47 -23.48
C VAL A 156 9.90 5.40 -24.07
N GLU A 157 11.10 5.76 -24.54
CA GLU A 157 12.11 4.78 -24.98
C GLU A 157 12.55 3.83 -23.83
N LEU A 158 12.40 4.22 -22.56
CA LEU A 158 12.65 3.33 -21.41
C LEU A 158 11.62 2.19 -21.30
N PHE A 159 10.43 2.32 -21.91
CA PHE A 159 9.34 1.36 -21.74
C PHE A 159 9.69 -0.01 -22.33
N GLN A 160 10.57 -0.06 -23.33
CA GLN A 160 11.09 -1.31 -23.90
C GLN A 160 11.94 -2.14 -22.91
N HIS A 161 12.35 -1.54 -21.78
CA HIS A 161 13.10 -2.19 -20.70
C HIS A 161 12.22 -2.45 -19.46
N ALA A 162 11.02 -1.89 -19.38
CA ALA A 162 10.13 -2.06 -18.24
C ALA A 162 9.39 -3.40 -18.30
N ALA A 163 9.24 -4.03 -17.12
CA ALA A 163 8.31 -5.13 -16.89
C ALA A 163 6.89 -4.62 -16.56
N LEU A 164 6.77 -3.38 -16.06
CA LEU A 164 5.49 -2.71 -15.82
C LEU A 164 5.67 -1.19 -15.87
N ILE A 165 4.78 -0.47 -16.56
CA ILE A 165 4.57 0.97 -16.34
C ILE A 165 3.31 1.19 -15.47
N THR A 166 3.32 2.22 -14.61
CA THR A 166 2.23 2.45 -13.65
C THR A 166 1.53 3.83 -13.79
N PRO A 167 1.05 4.27 -14.97
CA PRO A 167 0.52 5.63 -15.14
C PRO A 167 -0.81 5.89 -14.40
N ASN A 168 -0.96 7.10 -13.85
CA ASN A 168 -2.25 7.68 -13.46
C ASN A 168 -2.92 8.44 -14.62
N SER A 169 -4.16 8.91 -14.48
CA SER A 169 -4.93 9.53 -15.58
C SER A 169 -4.22 10.68 -16.31
N ARG A 170 -3.52 11.56 -15.58
CA ARG A 170 -2.76 12.68 -16.20
C ARG A 170 -1.56 12.19 -16.99
N GLU A 171 -0.95 11.09 -16.55
CA GLU A 171 0.19 10.46 -17.22
C GLU A 171 -0.30 9.67 -18.45
N VAL A 172 -1.49 9.05 -18.37
CA VAL A 172 -2.20 8.45 -19.52
C VAL A 172 -2.53 9.50 -20.58
N GLU A 173 -3.11 10.65 -20.21
CA GLU A 173 -3.39 11.76 -21.13
C GLU A 173 -2.13 12.23 -21.89
N VAL A 174 -1.01 12.40 -21.18
CA VAL A 174 0.29 12.76 -21.78
C VAL A 174 0.81 11.65 -22.69
N LEU A 175 0.74 10.39 -22.29
CA LEU A 175 1.21 9.26 -23.10
C LEU A 175 0.36 9.05 -24.37
N LEU A 176 -0.95 9.25 -24.30
CA LEU A 176 -1.85 9.27 -25.45
C LEU A 176 -1.53 10.44 -26.39
N ALA A 177 -1.18 11.62 -25.86
CA ALA A 177 -0.71 12.74 -26.68
C ALA A 177 0.64 12.45 -27.36
N VAL A 178 1.57 11.75 -26.68
CA VAL A 178 2.84 11.31 -27.30
C VAL A 178 2.59 10.30 -28.43
N LEU A 179 1.68 9.35 -28.24
CA LEU A 179 1.24 8.42 -29.29
C LEU A 179 0.66 9.18 -30.49
N ARG A 180 -0.33 10.06 -30.27
CA ARG A 180 -0.94 10.88 -31.35
C ARG A 180 0.07 11.77 -32.09
N SER A 181 1.10 12.25 -31.41
CA SER A 181 2.19 13.03 -32.03
C SER A 181 3.14 12.20 -32.94
N SER A 182 2.99 10.88 -32.92
CA SER A 182 3.82 9.92 -33.66
C SER A 182 3.00 9.07 -34.64
N ASP A 183 1.71 8.88 -34.36
CA ASP A 183 0.71 8.23 -35.21
C ASP A 183 -0.65 8.95 -35.09
N PRO A 184 -1.01 9.81 -36.06
CA PRO A 184 -2.29 10.53 -36.08
C PRO A 184 -3.54 9.65 -36.25
N SER A 185 -3.41 8.33 -36.45
CA SER A 185 -4.56 7.41 -36.46
C SER A 185 -5.02 6.99 -35.06
N VAL A 186 -4.29 7.37 -34.01
CA VAL A 186 -4.69 7.13 -32.62
C VAL A 186 -5.82 8.09 -32.23
N GLU A 187 -6.98 7.53 -31.91
CA GLU A 187 -8.17 8.27 -31.49
C GLU A 187 -7.94 9.03 -30.15
N GLU A 188 -8.70 10.12 -29.95
CA GLU A 188 -8.66 10.88 -28.70
C GLU A 188 -9.59 10.26 -27.66
N ILE A 189 -9.00 9.65 -26.62
CA ILE A 189 -9.73 9.07 -25.49
C ILE A 189 -9.79 10.11 -24.36
N THR A 190 -11.00 10.48 -23.94
CA THR A 190 -11.22 11.23 -22.69
C THR A 190 -11.56 10.24 -21.58
N ILE A 191 -10.82 10.24 -20.47
CA ILE A 191 -11.01 9.25 -19.41
C ILE A 191 -12.21 9.65 -18.52
N THR A 192 -13.37 9.00 -18.72
CA THR A 192 -14.61 9.32 -17.98
C THR A 192 -15.32 8.10 -17.39
N THR A 193 -15.15 6.93 -17.99
CA THR A 193 -15.82 5.66 -17.66
C THR A 193 -14.80 4.55 -17.39
N ALA A 194 -15.25 3.41 -16.85
CA ALA A 194 -14.38 2.24 -16.72
C ALA A 194 -13.94 1.65 -18.08
N ASP A 195 -14.76 1.81 -19.13
CA ASP A 195 -14.41 1.35 -20.48
C ASP A 195 -13.32 2.21 -21.13
N ASP A 196 -13.24 3.51 -20.77
CA ASP A 196 -12.10 4.36 -21.13
C ASP A 196 -10.80 3.88 -20.44
N PHE A 197 -10.89 3.45 -19.17
CA PHE A 197 -9.76 2.84 -18.46
C PHE A 197 -9.28 1.55 -19.13
N TYR A 198 -10.19 0.65 -19.50
CA TYR A 198 -9.84 -0.59 -20.21
C TYR A 198 -9.24 -0.30 -21.59
N THR A 199 -9.84 0.63 -22.33
CA THR A 199 -9.43 1.00 -23.70
C THR A 199 -8.06 1.68 -23.71
N ALA A 200 -7.83 2.64 -22.81
CA ALA A 200 -6.55 3.33 -22.69
C ALA A 200 -5.43 2.40 -22.18
N ALA A 201 -5.68 1.56 -21.17
CA ALA A 201 -4.67 0.62 -20.66
C ALA A 201 -4.23 -0.38 -21.75
N ARG A 202 -5.19 -0.95 -22.49
CA ARG A 202 -4.92 -1.81 -23.65
C ARG A 202 -4.15 -1.06 -24.74
N LEU A 203 -4.63 0.12 -25.16
CA LEU A 203 -4.01 0.89 -26.24
C LEU A 203 -2.55 1.24 -25.90
N LEU A 204 -2.28 1.76 -24.70
CA LEU A 204 -0.93 2.07 -24.25
C LEU A 204 -0.03 0.83 -24.28
N GLY A 205 -0.48 -0.29 -23.72
CA GLY A 205 0.32 -1.51 -23.67
C GLY A 205 0.56 -2.13 -25.05
N SER A 206 -0.45 -2.18 -25.92
CA SER A 206 -0.31 -2.70 -27.28
C SER A 206 0.60 -1.81 -28.16
N ARG A 207 0.56 -0.47 -27.99
CA ARG A 207 1.40 0.45 -28.78
C ARG A 207 2.85 0.54 -28.28
N PHE A 208 3.06 0.59 -26.96
CA PHE A 208 4.41 0.65 -26.37
C PHE A 208 5.04 -0.73 -26.08
N LYS A 209 4.28 -1.81 -26.26
CA LYS A 209 4.70 -3.22 -26.07
C LYS A 209 5.17 -3.55 -24.65
N VAL A 210 4.48 -2.98 -23.66
CA VAL A 210 4.80 -3.07 -22.23
C VAL A 210 3.52 -3.37 -21.44
N ASP A 211 3.65 -4.01 -20.29
CA ASP A 211 2.51 -4.23 -19.39
C ASP A 211 2.18 -2.91 -18.66
N VAL A 212 0.89 -2.62 -18.47
CA VAL A 212 0.40 -1.32 -18.00
C VAL A 212 -0.53 -1.50 -16.81
N LEU A 213 -0.19 -0.88 -15.67
CA LEU A 213 -1.11 -0.65 -14.56
C LEU A 213 -1.62 0.79 -14.60
N PHE A 214 -2.80 1.00 -15.19
CA PHE A 214 -3.50 2.27 -15.12
C PHE A 214 -4.11 2.40 -13.71
N LYS A 215 -3.57 3.31 -12.89
CA LYS A 215 -3.88 3.44 -11.45
C LYS A 215 -4.79 4.63 -11.10
N GLY A 216 -5.59 4.46 -10.05
CA GLY A 216 -6.22 5.56 -9.31
C GLY A 216 -7.54 6.11 -9.87
N GLY A 217 -8.27 5.36 -10.68
CA GLY A 217 -9.54 5.82 -11.27
C GLY A 217 -10.65 5.95 -10.25
N LEU A 218 -11.02 7.17 -9.88
CA LEU A 218 -12.26 7.45 -9.15
C LEU A 218 -13.46 7.18 -10.07
N VAL A 219 -14.17 6.08 -9.84
CA VAL A 219 -15.35 5.70 -10.61
C VAL A 219 -16.59 5.79 -9.69
N PRO A 220 -17.49 6.77 -9.93
CA PRO A 220 -18.85 6.78 -9.39
C PRO A 220 -19.60 5.48 -9.79
N VAL A 221 -20.49 4.92 -8.96
CA VAL A 221 -21.17 3.62 -9.23
C VAL A 221 -22.69 3.60 -9.04
N ASN A 222 -23.41 3.16 -10.08
CA ASN A 222 -24.75 2.58 -10.05
C ASN A 222 -24.74 1.38 -10.99
N GLU A 223 -25.90 0.89 -11.42
CA GLU A 223 -26.04 -0.25 -12.32
C GLU A 223 -25.33 -0.07 -13.69
N ASN A 224 -24.99 1.16 -14.08
CA ASN A 224 -24.16 1.50 -15.25
C ASN A 224 -22.89 2.32 -14.88
N LEU A 225 -22.45 2.30 -13.62
CA LEU A 225 -21.32 3.08 -13.07
C LEU A 225 -21.52 4.63 -12.93
N ALA A 226 -22.52 5.11 -12.17
CA ALA A 226 -22.58 6.48 -11.62
C ALA A 226 -23.18 6.60 -10.19
N VAL A 227 -22.51 7.24 -9.21
CA VAL A 227 -22.80 7.10 -7.76
C VAL A 227 -24.10 7.77 -7.28
N ASP A 228 -24.84 7.03 -6.45
CA ASP A 228 -26.02 7.44 -5.68
C ASP A 228 -25.61 7.97 -4.27
N PRO A 229 -26.38 8.84 -3.58
CA PRO A 229 -26.05 9.31 -2.23
C PRO A 229 -25.83 8.25 -1.14
N GLU A 230 -26.34 7.01 -1.29
CA GLU A 230 -26.06 5.89 -0.38
C GLU A 230 -24.80 5.07 -0.77
N ASN A 231 -24.08 5.48 -1.82
CA ASN A 231 -23.32 4.55 -2.65
C ASN A 231 -21.79 4.70 -2.54
N PRO A 232 -21.03 3.59 -2.46
CA PRO A 232 -19.57 3.64 -2.42
C PRO A 232 -18.94 4.10 -3.75
N VAL A 233 -18.13 5.16 -3.68
CA VAL A 233 -17.12 5.46 -4.70
C VAL A 233 -16.02 4.40 -4.64
N TYR A 234 -15.58 3.90 -5.78
CA TYR A 234 -14.47 2.94 -5.88
C TYR A 234 -13.26 3.57 -6.56
N ILE A 235 -12.07 3.11 -6.16
CA ILE A 235 -10.85 3.23 -6.93
C ILE A 235 -10.74 2.00 -7.84
N LEU A 236 -10.73 2.26 -9.15
CA LEU A 236 -10.44 1.32 -10.21
C LEU A 236 -8.94 1.36 -10.53
N ASN A 237 -8.32 0.19 -10.62
CA ASN A 237 -6.99 0.03 -11.22
C ASN A 237 -7.06 -1.09 -12.27
N VAL A 238 -6.47 -0.88 -13.43
CA VAL A 238 -6.53 -1.82 -14.56
C VAL A 238 -5.12 -2.23 -14.94
N LEU A 239 -4.82 -3.53 -14.80
CA LEU A 239 -3.62 -4.15 -15.33
C LEU A 239 -3.91 -4.75 -16.70
N TYR A 240 -3.15 -4.35 -17.72
CA TYR A 240 -3.11 -5.00 -19.03
C TYR A 240 -1.73 -5.64 -19.24
N GLU A 241 -1.72 -6.97 -19.38
CA GLU A 241 -0.55 -7.81 -19.64
C GLU A 241 -0.41 -7.99 -21.16
N HIS A 242 0.41 -7.17 -21.80
CA HIS A 242 0.51 -7.04 -23.26
C HIS A 242 0.79 -8.38 -23.95
N ARG A 243 1.74 -9.18 -23.43
CA ARG A 243 2.17 -10.43 -24.07
C ARG A 243 1.10 -11.53 -24.11
N SER A 244 0.09 -11.45 -23.25
CA SER A 244 -1.03 -12.40 -23.18
C SER A 244 -2.37 -11.74 -23.53
N GLU A 245 -2.34 -10.46 -23.90
CA GLU A 245 -3.49 -9.56 -24.09
C GLU A 245 -4.51 -9.56 -22.94
N LYS A 246 -4.09 -10.01 -21.76
CA LYS A 246 -4.96 -10.23 -20.60
C LYS A 246 -5.19 -8.93 -19.85
N LEU A 247 -6.46 -8.64 -19.55
CA LEU A 247 -6.87 -7.51 -18.74
C LEU A 247 -7.37 -8.00 -17.38
N THR A 248 -6.83 -7.44 -16.29
CA THR A 248 -7.19 -7.75 -14.90
C THR A 248 -7.61 -6.47 -14.20
N VAL A 249 -8.76 -6.50 -13.50
CA VAL A 249 -9.37 -5.32 -12.88
C VAL A 249 -9.33 -5.44 -11.36
N PHE A 250 -8.70 -4.48 -10.70
CA PHE A 250 -8.62 -4.39 -9.24
C PHE A 250 -9.52 -3.25 -8.76
N ARG A 251 -10.47 -3.57 -7.88
CA ARG A 251 -11.42 -2.61 -7.29
C ARG A 251 -11.17 -2.53 -5.79
N SER A 252 -11.13 -1.31 -5.25
CA SER A 252 -11.10 -1.07 -3.81
C SER A 252 -11.94 0.13 -3.44
N ASN A 253 -12.60 0.09 -2.28
CA ASN A 253 -13.40 1.21 -1.78
C ASN A 253 -12.54 2.49 -1.68
N HIS A 254 -13.10 3.63 -2.07
CA HIS A 254 -12.47 4.92 -1.79
C HIS A 254 -12.28 5.10 -0.28
N ILE A 255 -11.13 5.62 0.12
CA ILE A 255 -10.82 5.97 1.51
C ILE A 255 -10.76 7.49 1.55
N ASP A 256 -11.77 8.11 2.17
CA ASP A 256 -11.77 9.56 2.36
C ASP A 256 -10.64 9.97 3.32
N SER A 257 -9.59 10.56 2.75
CA SER A 257 -8.36 10.89 3.47
C SER A 257 -7.58 11.98 2.73
N PRO A 258 -7.08 13.03 3.42
CA PRO A 258 -6.18 14.01 2.83
C PRO A 258 -4.74 13.47 2.67
N ASN A 259 -4.44 12.28 3.19
CA ASN A 259 -3.11 11.68 3.17
C ASN A 259 -2.84 10.90 1.88
N LEU A 260 -2.83 11.61 0.75
CA LEU A 260 -2.57 11.03 -0.58
C LEU A 260 -1.16 11.36 -1.11
N HIS A 261 -0.24 11.83 -0.26
CA HIS A 261 1.15 12.08 -0.66
C HIS A 261 1.96 10.78 -0.70
N GLY A 262 2.73 10.60 -1.77
CA GLY A 262 3.54 9.38 -2.01
C GLY A 262 2.82 8.14 -2.54
N THR A 263 1.51 8.16 -2.79
CA THR A 263 0.73 6.97 -3.22
C THR A 263 1.30 6.28 -4.47
N GLY A 264 1.62 7.03 -5.53
CA GLY A 264 2.20 6.49 -6.77
C GLY A 264 3.53 5.75 -6.54
N CYS A 265 4.47 6.40 -5.84
CA CYS A 265 5.80 5.86 -5.53
C CYS A 265 5.73 4.63 -4.61
N THR A 266 4.82 4.69 -3.62
CA THR A 266 4.56 3.58 -2.69
C THR A 266 4.00 2.37 -3.42
N LEU A 267 3.05 2.58 -4.34
CA LEU A 267 2.48 1.49 -5.15
C LEU A 267 3.55 0.84 -6.04
N SER A 268 4.29 1.63 -6.81
CA SER A 268 5.30 1.14 -7.74
C SER A 268 6.47 0.43 -7.03
N SER A 269 6.91 0.94 -5.88
CA SER A 269 7.92 0.27 -5.03
C SER A 269 7.40 -1.01 -4.37
N ALA A 270 6.13 -1.06 -3.95
CA ALA A 270 5.53 -2.28 -3.40
C ALA A 270 5.44 -3.38 -4.48
N VAL A 271 5.01 -3.05 -5.70
CA VAL A 271 5.02 -4.00 -6.84
C VAL A 271 6.44 -4.51 -7.10
N ALA A 272 7.44 -3.62 -7.14
CA ALA A 272 8.85 -4.03 -7.32
C ALA A 272 9.32 -4.99 -6.22
N CYS A 273 8.90 -4.82 -4.97
CA CYS A 273 9.23 -5.73 -3.87
C CYS A 273 8.57 -7.11 -4.00
N TYR A 274 7.33 -7.19 -4.50
CA TYR A 274 6.68 -8.48 -4.77
C TYR A 274 7.30 -9.20 -5.98
N LEU A 275 7.66 -8.47 -7.04
CA LEU A 275 8.38 -9.03 -8.20
C LEU A 275 9.78 -9.52 -7.82
N ALA A 276 10.53 -8.78 -6.99
CA ALA A 276 11.81 -9.20 -6.40
C ALA A 276 11.70 -10.49 -5.55
N ARG A 277 10.49 -10.84 -5.11
CA ARG A 277 10.17 -12.06 -4.34
C ARG A 277 9.56 -13.17 -5.22
N GLY A 278 9.59 -13.02 -6.54
CA GLY A 278 9.10 -14.02 -7.50
C GLY A 278 7.58 -14.13 -7.61
N ALA A 279 6.82 -13.14 -7.13
CA ALA A 279 5.36 -13.14 -7.31
C ALA A 279 4.96 -12.93 -8.78
N SER A 280 3.79 -13.45 -9.18
CA SER A 280 3.21 -13.11 -10.49
C SER A 280 2.87 -11.62 -10.57
N LEU A 281 2.86 -11.03 -11.77
CA LEU A 281 2.59 -9.60 -11.95
C LEU A 281 1.22 -9.19 -11.38
N ALA A 282 0.16 -9.97 -11.65
CA ALA A 282 -1.16 -9.72 -11.09
C ALA A 282 -1.17 -9.79 -9.55
N THR A 283 -0.51 -10.79 -8.96
CA THR A 283 -0.38 -10.94 -7.49
C THR A 283 0.45 -9.81 -6.86
N ALA A 284 1.49 -9.35 -7.55
CA ALA A 284 2.33 -8.24 -7.11
C ALA A 284 1.55 -6.91 -7.09
N VAL A 285 0.70 -6.68 -8.11
CA VAL A 285 -0.20 -5.53 -8.18
C VAL A 285 -1.30 -5.59 -7.11
N GLU A 286 -1.95 -6.74 -6.95
CA GLU A 286 -3.02 -6.94 -5.95
C GLU A 286 -2.54 -6.65 -4.53
N ASN A 287 -1.42 -7.27 -4.13
CA ASN A 287 -0.83 -7.07 -2.81
C ASN A 287 -0.32 -5.63 -2.60
N ALA A 288 0.24 -4.99 -3.64
CA ALA A 288 0.67 -3.59 -3.56
C ALA A 288 -0.51 -2.62 -3.37
N ILE A 289 -1.64 -2.86 -4.05
CA ILE A 289 -2.89 -2.10 -3.83
C ILE A 289 -3.38 -2.30 -2.39
N GLY A 290 -3.34 -3.53 -1.88
CA GLY A 290 -3.64 -3.83 -0.48
C GLY A 290 -2.76 -3.05 0.51
N PHE A 291 -1.43 -3.09 0.32
CA PHE A 291 -0.48 -2.37 1.17
C PHE A 291 -0.70 -0.85 1.16
N VAL A 292 -0.96 -0.24 -0.01
CA VAL A 292 -1.23 1.20 -0.13
C VAL A 292 -2.54 1.56 0.58
N ASN A 293 -3.60 0.76 0.42
CA ASN A 293 -4.88 0.99 1.08
C ASN A 293 -4.75 0.96 2.62
N GLU A 294 -3.98 0.03 3.19
CA GLU A 294 -3.71 0.02 4.64
C GLU A 294 -2.81 1.17 5.08
N ALA A 295 -1.84 1.58 4.26
CA ALA A 295 -0.98 2.73 4.53
C ALA A 295 -1.74 4.08 4.48
N ILE A 296 -2.86 4.17 3.74
CA ILE A 296 -3.82 5.30 3.82
C ILE A 296 -4.65 5.20 5.11
N ARG A 297 -5.23 4.02 5.41
CA ARG A 297 -6.09 3.81 6.60
C ARG A 297 -5.39 4.09 7.92
N HIS A 298 -4.10 3.78 8.01
CA HIS A 298 -3.29 3.99 9.21
C HIS A 298 -2.53 5.33 9.20
N ALA A 299 -2.82 6.24 8.26
CA ALA A 299 -2.16 7.54 8.18
C ALA A 299 -2.62 8.51 9.29
N GLU A 300 -1.70 9.30 9.83
CA GLU A 300 -2.03 10.41 10.72
C GLU A 300 -2.64 11.56 9.89
N VAL A 301 -3.95 11.80 10.08
CA VAL A 301 -4.75 12.71 9.24
C VAL A 301 -4.15 14.12 9.19
N LYS A 302 -3.59 14.50 8.04
CA LYS A 302 -2.93 15.78 7.79
C LYS A 302 -3.23 16.27 6.36
N PRO A 303 -3.51 17.59 6.16
CA PRO A 303 -3.66 18.16 4.83
C PRO A 303 -2.43 17.86 3.95
N ASN A 304 -2.65 17.27 2.77
CA ASN A 304 -1.60 16.76 1.87
C ASN A 304 -0.59 15.82 2.55
N GLY A 305 -1.03 15.06 3.56
CA GLY A 305 -0.17 14.25 4.39
C GLY A 305 0.44 13.03 3.68
N PRO A 306 1.56 12.49 4.19
CA PRO A 306 2.12 11.23 3.71
C PRO A 306 1.29 10.02 4.17
N LEU A 307 1.49 8.90 3.48
CA LEU A 307 1.05 7.58 3.95
C LEU A 307 1.79 7.16 5.23
N ASN A 308 1.19 6.25 5.99
CA ASN A 308 1.90 5.51 7.03
C ASN A 308 2.56 4.25 6.43
N HIS A 309 3.75 4.42 5.84
CA HIS A 309 4.56 3.30 5.34
C HIS A 309 4.93 2.25 6.40
N THR A 310 4.82 2.59 7.69
CA THR A 310 5.28 1.76 8.82
C THR A 310 4.14 1.03 9.53
N TRP A 311 2.91 1.02 8.97
CA TRP A 311 1.71 0.45 9.62
C TRP A 311 1.86 -1.01 10.07
N ALA A 312 2.63 -1.82 9.32
CA ALA A 312 2.91 -3.23 9.64
C ALA A 312 4.20 -3.45 10.45
N ILE A 313 4.99 -2.41 10.74
CA ILE A 313 6.32 -2.54 11.35
C ILE A 313 6.22 -2.56 12.88
N LYS A 314 6.54 -3.71 13.46
CA LYS A 314 6.71 -3.86 14.91
C LYS A 314 7.96 -3.12 15.37
N ARG A 315 7.86 -2.34 16.46
CA ARG A 315 8.99 -1.61 17.04
C ARG A 315 10.01 -2.60 17.64
N PRO A 316 11.31 -2.52 17.27
CA PRO A 316 12.34 -3.39 17.87
C PRO A 316 12.47 -3.18 19.39
N HIS A 317 12.67 -4.27 20.13
CA HIS A 317 13.03 -4.29 21.55
C HIS A 317 12.12 -3.49 22.52
N GLU A 318 10.85 -3.26 22.20
CA GLU A 318 9.86 -2.81 23.19
C GLU A 318 9.54 -3.93 24.20
N VAL A 319 10.35 -4.01 25.26
CA VAL A 319 10.07 -4.85 26.43
C VAL A 319 8.83 -4.30 27.14
N ARG A 320 7.66 -4.84 26.79
CA ARG A 320 6.42 -4.61 27.54
C ARG A 320 6.63 -5.13 28.96
N LYS A 321 6.61 -4.23 29.93
CA LYS A 321 6.47 -4.61 31.34
C LYS A 321 5.05 -5.10 31.52
N ASP A 322 4.87 -6.41 31.65
CA ASP A 322 3.56 -7.03 31.80
C ASP A 322 2.89 -6.65 33.12
N ALA A 323 2.17 -5.54 33.12
CA ALA A 323 1.00 -5.36 33.98
C ALA A 323 -0.01 -6.43 33.56
N GLY A 324 0.10 -7.61 34.19
CA GLY A 324 -0.22 -8.91 33.59
C GLY A 324 -1.45 -8.94 32.70
N LEU A 325 -1.28 -9.48 31.48
CA LEU A 325 -2.28 -9.50 30.40
C LEU A 325 -3.69 -9.89 30.87
N LEU A 326 -3.80 -10.85 31.79
CA LEU A 326 -5.07 -11.28 32.37
C LEU A 326 -5.79 -10.15 33.15
N SER A 327 -5.05 -9.38 33.95
CA SER A 327 -5.58 -8.21 34.68
C SER A 327 -6.03 -7.10 33.74
N PHE A 328 -5.27 -6.83 32.67
CA PHE A 328 -5.69 -5.89 31.63
C PHE A 328 -7.00 -6.36 30.97
N LEU A 329 -7.06 -7.61 30.51
CA LEU A 329 -8.24 -8.18 29.84
C LEU A 329 -9.49 -8.25 30.75
N MET A 330 -9.33 -8.50 32.05
CA MET A 330 -10.45 -8.53 33.00
C MET A 330 -11.01 -7.14 33.34
N ASN A 331 -10.18 -6.09 33.27
CA ASN A 331 -10.58 -4.73 33.64
C ASN A 331 -10.91 -3.81 32.44
N HIS A 332 -10.55 -4.19 31.21
CA HIS A 332 -10.77 -3.38 30.02
C HIS A 332 -12.26 -3.31 29.61
N GLU A 333 -12.76 -2.12 29.26
CA GLU A 333 -14.21 -1.85 29.11
C GLU A 333 -14.89 -2.69 28.02
N LYS A 334 -14.16 -3.02 26.95
CA LYS A 334 -14.68 -3.86 25.84
C LYS A 334 -14.85 -5.33 26.22
N SER A 335 -14.22 -5.80 27.29
CA SER A 335 -14.28 -7.18 27.78
C SER A 335 -15.01 -7.31 29.12
N SER A 336 -15.15 -6.22 29.90
CA SER A 336 -15.93 -6.23 31.16
C SER A 336 -17.43 -6.52 30.98
N HIS A 337 -17.93 -6.39 29.75
CA HIS A 337 -19.31 -6.74 29.36
C HIS A 337 -19.53 -8.25 29.15
N THR A 338 -18.48 -9.01 28.83
CA THR A 338 -18.54 -10.48 28.66
C THR A 338 -17.87 -11.25 29.81
N GLY A 339 -16.88 -10.63 30.48
CA GLY A 339 -16.07 -11.25 31.54
C GLY A 339 -16.71 -11.32 32.94
N LYS A 340 -17.95 -10.87 33.13
CA LYS A 340 -18.65 -10.96 34.43
C LYS A 340 -19.12 -12.39 34.72
N VAL A 341 -18.20 -13.22 35.23
CA VAL A 341 -18.50 -14.58 35.73
C VAL A 341 -19.23 -14.52 37.08
N HIS A 342 -20.48 -14.05 37.04
CA HIS A 342 -21.49 -14.28 38.07
C HIS A 342 -22.49 -15.34 37.59
N SER A 343 -21.96 -16.46 37.12
CA SER A 343 -22.75 -17.66 36.84
C SER A 343 -23.19 -18.29 38.17
N SER A 344 -24.48 -18.17 38.47
CA SER A 344 -25.12 -18.68 39.70
C SER A 344 -24.75 -20.14 40.10
N PRO A 345 -24.49 -21.09 39.17
CA PRO A 345 -24.05 -22.44 39.53
C PRO A 345 -22.78 -22.54 40.39
N VAL A 346 -21.84 -21.59 40.29
CA VAL A 346 -20.56 -21.64 41.04
C VAL A 346 -20.81 -21.51 42.55
N CYS A 347 -21.73 -20.63 42.96
CA CYS A 347 -22.11 -20.48 44.36
C CYS A 347 -22.89 -21.69 44.90
N ALA A 348 -23.58 -22.44 44.03
CA ALA A 348 -24.31 -23.65 44.41
C ALA A 348 -23.38 -24.84 44.69
N ALA A 349 -22.20 -24.90 44.07
CA ALA A 349 -21.18 -25.90 44.37
C ALA A 349 -20.45 -25.62 45.71
N GLY A 350 -20.25 -24.34 46.06
CA GLY A 350 -19.58 -23.95 47.31
C GLY A 350 -20.42 -24.17 48.59
N ASN A 351 -21.76 -24.11 48.49
CA ASN A 351 -22.67 -24.33 49.61
C ASN A 351 -23.41 -25.66 49.44
N GLY A 352 -22.81 -26.75 49.91
CA GLY A 352 -23.26 -28.13 49.69
C GLY A 352 -24.72 -28.42 50.05
N ARG A 353 -25.62 -28.29 49.07
CA ARG A 353 -27.04 -28.66 49.14
C ARG A 353 -27.50 -29.36 47.87
N HIS A 354 -27.08 -30.61 47.69
CA HIS A 354 -27.81 -31.51 46.79
C HIS A 354 -29.12 -31.92 47.46
N ALA A 355 -30.24 -31.58 46.82
CA ALA A 355 -31.56 -32.14 47.11
C ALA A 355 -32.09 -32.78 45.83
N ALA A 356 -32.39 -34.08 45.88
CA ALA A 356 -32.94 -34.83 44.76
C ALA A 356 -34.46 -34.98 44.91
N GLY A 357 -35.23 -34.78 43.83
CA GLY A 357 -36.61 -35.23 43.75
C GLY A 357 -37.61 -34.30 43.04
N GLY A 358 -38.19 -34.80 41.95
CA GLY A 358 -39.65 -34.92 41.81
C GLY A 358 -40.52 -33.69 41.49
N LYS A 359 -40.90 -33.61 40.20
CA LYS A 359 -42.21 -33.16 39.66
C LYS A 359 -42.67 -31.68 39.79
N ASN A 360 -43.20 -31.19 38.66
CA ASN A 360 -44.30 -30.25 38.45
C ASN A 360 -44.59 -29.13 39.48
N SER A 361 -44.52 -27.87 39.05
CA SER A 361 -45.75 -27.03 38.85
C SER A 361 -45.45 -25.65 38.27
N ILE A 362 -46.52 -24.98 37.80
CA ILE A 362 -46.53 -23.74 37.01
C ILE A 362 -46.82 -22.52 37.92
N ILE A 363 -46.10 -21.40 37.67
CA ILE A 363 -46.40 -19.98 37.97
C ILE A 363 -47.15 -19.64 39.29
N SER A 364 -46.52 -18.82 40.12
CA SER A 364 -47.19 -17.62 40.67
C SER A 364 -46.19 -16.49 40.99
N LEU A 365 -46.60 -15.24 40.75
CA LEU A 365 -45.94 -14.06 41.29
C LEU A 365 -46.56 -13.71 42.65
N ASN A 366 -45.77 -13.15 43.56
CA ASN A 366 -46.29 -12.05 44.37
C ASN A 366 -45.21 -11.08 44.87
N ARG A 367 -45.62 -9.83 45.12
CA ARG A 367 -44.76 -8.75 45.66
C ARG A 367 -44.91 -8.67 47.17
N THR A 368 -43.86 -8.26 47.87
CA THR A 368 -44.01 -7.42 49.08
C THR A 368 -42.83 -6.47 49.23
N THR A 369 -43.11 -5.29 49.77
CA THR A 369 -42.18 -4.16 49.92
C THR A 369 -41.53 -4.11 51.30
N ALA A 370 -40.28 -3.68 51.38
CA ALA A 370 -39.70 -3.17 52.62
C ALA A 370 -38.70 -2.04 52.32
N THR A 371 -39.03 -0.81 52.71
CA THR A 371 -38.15 0.38 52.60
C THR A 371 -37.82 0.92 53.98
N CYS A 372 -36.53 1.09 54.30
CA CYS A 372 -36.12 2.02 55.36
C CYS A 372 -34.69 2.56 55.19
N ARG A 373 -34.54 3.85 55.52
CA ARG A 373 -33.34 4.69 55.73
C ARG A 373 -33.64 5.53 57.01
N PRO A 374 -32.71 6.35 57.57
CA PRO A 374 -31.27 6.51 57.31
C PRO A 374 -30.48 5.74 58.40
N THR A 375 -29.38 6.13 59.08
CA THR A 375 -28.47 7.32 59.20
C THR A 375 -27.10 6.77 59.69
N THR A 376 -26.05 7.49 60.14
CA THR A 376 -25.77 8.88 60.56
C THR A 376 -24.73 9.56 59.64
N ALA A 377 -23.89 10.46 60.17
CA ALA A 377 -22.75 11.11 59.52
C ALA A 377 -21.70 11.55 60.58
N CYS A 378 -20.83 12.50 60.20
CA CYS A 378 -19.69 13.09 60.92
C CYS A 378 -18.38 12.27 60.85
N THR A 379 -17.21 12.87 60.55
CA THR A 379 -16.90 14.29 60.18
C THR A 379 -16.22 14.37 58.83
#